data_AF-A0A968XS09-F1
#
_entry.id   AF-A0A968XS09-F1
#
_cell.length_a   1.000
_cell.length_b   1.000
_cell.length_c   1.000
_cell.angle_alpha   90.00
_cell.angle_beta   90.00
_cell.angle_gamma   90.00
#
_symmetry.space_group_name_H-M   'P 1'
#
loop_
_entity.id
_entity.type
_entity.pdbx_description
1 polymer ?
#
loop_
_entity_poly.entity_id
_entity_poly.type
_entity_poly.pdbx_seq_one_letter_code
_entity_poly.pdbx_strand_id
1 'polypeptide(L)'
;MKRILLAAALIISLAGAAAAETTATLGNVHLCCKACVNGVTKAVGKVSGVTATCDMKAGTVQLSAADAAAVQKAVDAIVAAGYFGTSDGAVVVKDNSGAKDAKISSLKVSGVHLCCGKCVSAVDDAVKGVKGVSAHTAEKGSESFTVTGDFNAKELFAALHKAGFAGKAGK
;
A
#
# COMPACT_ATOMS: atom_id res chain seq x y z
N MET A 1 65.87 -13.97 36.97
CA MET A 1 64.80 -14.93 36.60
C MET A 1 63.48 -14.35 37.09
N LYS A 2 62.84 -13.47 36.31
CA LYS A 2 61.76 -13.75 35.36
C LYS A 2 60.52 -14.36 36.02
N ARG A 3 59.48 -13.53 36.20
CA ARG A 3 58.05 -13.87 36.03
C ARG A 3 57.21 -12.59 36.10
N ILE A 4 57.13 -11.95 34.94
CA ILE A 4 56.07 -11.03 34.53
C ILE A 4 54.88 -11.92 34.14
N LEU A 5 53.71 -11.80 34.79
CA LEU A 5 52.43 -12.33 34.32
C LEU A 5 51.32 -11.40 34.83
N LEU A 6 50.92 -10.39 34.05
CA LEU A 6 49.85 -10.38 33.03
C LEU A 6 48.44 -10.30 33.65
N ALA A 7 47.92 -9.07 33.68
CA ALA A 7 46.51 -8.76 33.88
C ALA A 7 45.72 -9.11 32.60
N ALA A 8 44.72 -9.97 32.71
CA ALA A 8 43.80 -10.28 31.61
C ALA A 8 42.61 -9.31 31.67
N ALA A 9 42.64 -8.27 30.83
CA ALA A 9 41.47 -7.45 30.54
C ALA A 9 40.64 -8.14 29.44
N LEU A 10 39.51 -8.75 29.82
CA LEU A 10 38.55 -9.32 28.89
C LEU A 10 37.72 -8.19 28.28
N ILE A 11 38.16 -7.67 27.13
CA ILE A 11 37.37 -6.72 26.34
C ILE A 11 36.31 -7.54 25.60
N ILE A 12 35.08 -7.53 26.12
CA ILE A 12 33.91 -8.04 25.40
C ILE A 12 33.62 -7.03 24.30
N SER A 13 34.15 -7.28 23.10
CA SER A 13 33.74 -6.60 21.88
C SER A 13 32.31 -7.00 21.57
N LEU A 14 31.37 -6.15 21.96
CA LEU A 14 29.97 -6.21 21.51
C LEU A 14 29.96 -5.85 20.02
N ALA A 15 30.29 -6.83 19.16
CA ALA A 15 30.06 -6.74 17.73
C ALA A 15 28.54 -6.69 17.53
N GLY A 16 28.00 -5.48 17.51
CA GLY A 16 26.64 -5.24 17.05
C GLY A 16 26.57 -5.76 15.62
N ALA A 17 25.90 -6.89 15.42
CA ALA A 17 25.43 -7.27 14.12
C ALA A 17 24.56 -6.12 13.63
N ALA A 18 25.04 -5.35 12.66
CA ALA A 18 24.17 -4.48 11.88
C ALA A 18 23.16 -5.42 11.23
N ALA A 19 21.98 -5.55 11.85
CA ALA A 19 20.88 -6.28 11.25
C ALA A 19 20.63 -5.61 9.90
N ALA A 20 20.80 -6.36 8.81
CA ALA A 20 20.54 -5.84 7.48
C ALA A 20 19.10 -5.34 7.45
N GLU A 21 18.93 -4.03 7.26
CA GLU A 21 17.60 -3.42 7.17
C GLU A 21 16.86 -4.07 6.00
N THR A 22 15.69 -4.64 6.29
CA THR A 22 14.81 -5.19 5.26
C THR A 22 14.11 -4.05 4.57
N THR A 23 14.20 -4.02 3.24
CA THR A 23 13.56 -2.99 2.42
C THR A 23 12.57 -3.61 1.45
N ALA A 24 11.51 -2.87 1.13
CA ALA A 24 10.56 -3.23 0.08
C ALA A 24 10.07 -1.97 -0.63
N THR A 25 9.87 -2.07 -1.94
CA THR A 25 9.32 -0.98 -2.74
C THR A 25 7.96 -1.38 -3.30
N LEU A 26 6.97 -0.52 -3.10
CA LEU A 26 5.70 -0.55 -3.82
C LEU A 26 5.76 0.45 -4.97
N GLY A 27 5.55 0.00 -6.20
CA GLY A 27 5.37 0.85 -7.37
C GLY A 27 3.90 1.02 -7.74
N ASN A 28 3.61 1.93 -8.66
CA ASN A 28 2.27 2.20 -9.18
C ASN A 28 1.23 2.52 -8.09
N VAL A 29 1.66 3.23 -7.04
CA VAL A 29 0.77 3.77 -6.02
C VAL A 29 0.23 5.11 -6.48
N HIS A 30 -1.08 5.35 -6.33
CA HIS A 30 -1.68 6.60 -6.75
C HIS A 30 -1.32 7.77 -5.80
N LEU A 31 -0.15 8.35 -6.02
CA LEU A 31 0.40 9.47 -5.24
C LEU A 31 0.34 10.77 -6.05
N CYS A 32 -0.85 11.24 -6.39
CA CYS A 32 -0.98 12.43 -7.24
C CYS A 32 -0.89 13.78 -6.50
N CYS A 33 -0.96 13.76 -5.16
CA CYS A 33 -0.90 14.96 -4.32
C CYS A 33 -0.30 14.70 -2.92
N LYS A 34 0.04 15.77 -2.21
CA LYS A 34 0.65 15.71 -0.87
C LYS A 34 -0.25 15.04 0.17
N ALA A 35 -1.58 15.10 0.01
CA ALA A 35 -2.51 14.42 0.91
C ALA A 35 -2.39 12.88 0.79
N CYS A 36 -2.17 12.34 -0.42
CA CYS A 36 -1.90 10.92 -0.62
C CYS A 36 -0.59 10.48 0.05
N VAL A 37 0.48 11.27 -0.11
CA VAL A 37 1.76 11.01 0.58
C VAL A 37 1.55 10.99 2.10
N ASN A 38 0.89 12.01 2.64
CA ASN A 38 0.58 12.07 4.07
C ASN A 38 -0.31 10.90 4.53
N GLY A 39 -1.25 10.45 3.71
CA GLY A 39 -2.12 9.31 3.99
C GLY A 39 -1.34 8.01 4.10
N VAL A 40 -0.43 7.75 3.16
CA VAL A 40 0.50 6.61 3.21
C VAL A 40 1.41 6.70 4.43
N THR A 41 2.05 7.84 4.68
CA THR A 41 2.90 8.02 5.87
C THR A 41 2.12 7.80 7.17
N LYS A 42 0.87 8.26 7.27
CA LYS A 42 0.00 8.00 8.43
C LYS A 42 -0.38 6.53 8.57
N ALA A 43 -0.60 5.83 7.47
CA ALA A 43 -0.89 4.39 7.48
C ALA A 43 0.32 3.60 8.01
N VAL A 44 1.52 3.90 7.49
CA VAL A 44 2.77 3.26 7.93
C VAL A 44 3.13 3.63 9.36
N GLY A 45 2.89 4.88 9.79
CA GLY A 45 3.17 5.33 11.15
C GLY A 45 2.40 4.60 12.26
N LYS A 46 1.41 3.76 11.90
CA LYS A 46 0.72 2.85 12.83
C LYS A 46 1.52 1.57 13.10
N VAL A 47 2.58 1.30 12.34
CA VAL A 47 3.43 0.12 12.45
C VAL A 47 4.77 0.53 13.04
N SER A 48 5.06 0.06 14.25
CA SER A 48 6.28 0.40 14.98
C SER A 48 7.53 -0.09 14.24
N GLY A 49 8.56 0.76 14.17
CA GLY A 49 9.86 0.39 13.62
C GLY A 49 9.93 0.35 12.09
N VAL A 50 8.92 0.88 11.38
CA VAL A 50 8.92 0.98 9.92
C VAL A 50 9.03 2.45 9.50
N THR A 51 9.90 2.72 8.53
CA THR A 51 9.98 4.01 7.85
C THR A 51 9.41 3.92 6.44
N ALA A 52 8.86 5.02 5.94
CA ALA A 52 8.31 5.10 4.58
C ALA A 52 8.81 6.35 3.87
N THR A 53 9.38 6.15 2.68
CA THR A 53 9.77 7.22 1.76
C THR A 53 8.87 7.15 0.53
N CYS A 54 8.08 8.19 0.29
CA CYS A 54 7.17 8.27 -0.85
C CYS A 54 7.78 9.14 -1.95
N ASP A 55 7.88 8.61 -3.17
CA ASP A 55 8.17 9.39 -4.36
C ASP A 55 6.88 9.65 -5.14
N MET A 56 6.40 10.89 -5.05
CA MET A 56 5.16 11.33 -5.69
C MET A 56 5.28 11.38 -7.23
N LYS A 57 6.48 11.59 -7.78
CA LYS A 57 6.70 11.65 -9.24
C LYS A 57 6.76 10.25 -9.83
N ALA A 58 7.43 9.33 -9.15
CA ALA A 58 7.56 7.93 -9.58
C ALA A 58 6.35 7.08 -9.20
N GLY A 59 5.49 7.53 -8.27
CA GLY A 59 4.38 6.75 -7.75
C GLY A 59 4.86 5.56 -6.93
N THR A 60 5.93 5.75 -6.15
CA THR A 60 6.54 4.66 -5.36
C THR A 60 6.52 4.95 -3.87
N VAL A 61 6.51 3.87 -3.08
CA VAL A 61 6.64 3.90 -1.61
C VAL A 61 7.71 2.89 -1.24
N GLN A 62 8.84 3.37 -0.75
CA GLN A 62 9.90 2.55 -0.19
C GLN A 62 9.69 2.42 1.31
N LEU A 63 9.72 1.18 1.81
CA LEU A 63 9.56 0.81 3.20
C LEU A 63 10.84 0.18 3.70
N SER A 64 11.27 0.54 4.91
CA SER A 64 12.44 -0.04 5.56
C SER A 64 12.16 -0.35 7.03
N ALA A 65 12.58 -1.51 7.50
CA ALA A 65 12.51 -1.92 8.90
C ALA A 65 13.58 -2.97 9.22
N ALA A 66 13.84 -3.20 10.51
CA ALA A 66 14.75 -4.28 10.95
C ALA A 66 14.17 -5.70 10.73
N ASP A 67 12.86 -5.81 10.47
CA ASP A 67 12.13 -7.07 10.39
C ASP A 67 11.18 -7.07 9.18
N ALA A 68 11.21 -8.16 8.41
CA ALA A 68 10.38 -8.33 7.21
C ALA A 68 8.88 -8.38 7.54
N ALA A 69 8.49 -8.91 8.70
CA ALA A 69 7.09 -8.96 9.10
C ALA A 69 6.53 -7.55 9.41
N ALA A 70 7.37 -6.64 9.94
CA ALA A 70 7.03 -5.23 10.11
C ALA A 70 6.81 -4.54 8.76
N VAL A 71 7.70 -4.77 7.78
CA VAL A 71 7.52 -4.26 6.41
C VAL A 71 6.21 -4.78 5.80
N GLN A 72 5.91 -6.08 5.94
CA GLN A 72 4.66 -6.66 5.43
C GLN A 72 3.42 -6.07 6.12
N LYS A 73 3.46 -5.85 7.45
CA LYS A 73 2.37 -5.16 8.17
C LYS A 73 2.16 -3.73 7.67
N ALA A 74 3.23 -3.02 7.31
CA ALA A 74 3.11 -1.68 6.73
C ALA A 74 2.46 -1.72 5.35
N VAL A 75 2.77 -2.70 4.50
CA VAL A 75 2.08 -2.93 3.22
C VAL A 75 0.60 -3.21 3.45
N ASP A 76 0.27 -4.12 4.36
CA ASP A 76 -1.12 -4.45 4.70
C ASP A 76 -1.89 -3.20 5.20
N ALA A 77 -1.21 -2.31 5.97
CA ALA A 77 -1.77 -1.04 6.44
C ALA A 77 -1.99 -0.03 5.30
N ILE A 78 -1.08 0.05 4.34
CA ILE A 78 -1.23 0.90 3.13
C ILE A 78 -2.45 0.45 2.31
N VAL A 79 -2.60 -0.86 2.08
CA VAL A 79 -3.77 -1.42 1.38
C VAL A 79 -5.06 -1.14 2.17
N ALA A 80 -5.04 -1.33 3.49
CA ALA A 80 -6.19 -1.00 4.34
C ALA A 80 -6.56 0.50 4.33
N ALA A 81 -5.60 1.38 4.05
CA ALA A 81 -5.82 2.82 3.91
C ALA A 81 -6.30 3.25 2.52
N GLY A 82 -6.53 2.31 1.60
CA GLY A 82 -7.09 2.58 0.27
C GLY A 82 -6.07 2.79 -0.84
N TYR A 83 -4.79 2.50 -0.58
CA TYR A 83 -3.73 2.60 -1.57
C TYR A 83 -3.28 1.22 -2.03
N PHE A 84 -3.20 1.01 -3.33
CA PHE A 84 -2.68 -0.23 -3.90
C PHE A 84 -1.40 0.04 -4.68
N GLY A 85 -0.55 -0.97 -4.80
CA GLY A 85 0.66 -0.91 -5.60
C GLY A 85 1.17 -2.29 -5.94
N THR A 86 2.25 -2.35 -6.71
CA THR A 86 2.93 -3.58 -7.09
C THR A 86 4.22 -3.71 -6.30
N SER A 87 4.48 -4.88 -5.71
CA SER A 87 5.75 -5.13 -5.01
C SER A 87 6.88 -5.44 -5.99
N ASP A 88 8.10 -5.06 -5.60
CA ASP A 88 9.36 -5.51 -6.21
C ASP A 88 9.70 -7.00 -5.92
N GLY A 89 8.83 -7.72 -5.21
CA GLY A 89 8.99 -9.14 -4.88
C GLY A 89 9.43 -9.41 -3.44
N ALA A 90 9.82 -8.37 -2.69
CA ALA A 90 10.17 -8.48 -1.28
C ALA A 90 8.97 -8.66 -0.34
N VAL A 91 7.76 -8.32 -0.80
CA VAL A 91 6.51 -8.36 -0.02
C VAL A 91 5.33 -8.76 -0.89
N VAL A 92 4.25 -9.21 -0.27
CA VAL A 92 3.00 -9.54 -0.97
C VAL A 92 2.01 -8.40 -0.80
N VAL A 93 1.53 -7.83 -1.90
CA VAL A 93 0.39 -6.89 -1.88
C VAL A 93 -0.88 -7.70 -2.03
N LYS A 94 -1.60 -7.91 -0.93
CA LYS A 94 -2.81 -8.73 -0.92
C LYS A 94 -4.00 -7.94 -1.45
N ASP A 95 -4.72 -8.53 -2.40
CA ASP A 95 -6.08 -8.09 -2.69
C ASP A 95 -6.97 -8.43 -1.47
N ASN A 96 -7.40 -7.39 -0.76
CA ASN A 96 -8.31 -7.51 0.39
C ASN A 96 -9.69 -6.90 0.11
N SER A 97 -10.05 -6.81 -1.18
CA SER A 97 -11.29 -6.21 -1.63
C SER A 97 -12.52 -7.00 -1.23
N GLY A 98 -12.41 -8.33 -1.13
CA GLY A 98 -13.55 -9.21 -0.94
C GLY A 98 -14.46 -9.29 -2.17
N ALA A 99 -14.01 -8.79 -3.32
CA ALA A 99 -14.73 -8.91 -4.58
C ALA A 99 -14.80 -10.37 -5.02
N LYS A 100 -16.02 -10.83 -5.35
CA LYS A 100 -16.23 -12.17 -5.89
C LYS A 100 -16.05 -12.14 -7.41
N ASP A 101 -15.63 -13.26 -7.98
CA ASP A 101 -15.67 -13.47 -9.43
C ASP A 101 -17.12 -13.72 -9.85
N ALA A 102 -17.89 -12.64 -9.94
CA ALA A 102 -19.31 -12.68 -10.23
C ALA A 102 -19.74 -11.42 -10.97
N LYS A 103 -20.66 -11.59 -11.91
CA LYS A 103 -21.38 -10.48 -12.53
C LYS A 103 -22.39 -9.90 -11.56
N ILE A 104 -22.45 -8.57 -11.52
CA ILE A 104 -23.35 -7.80 -10.68
C ILE A 104 -23.80 -6.54 -11.41
N SER A 105 -24.93 -5.98 -10.98
CA SER A 105 -25.50 -4.76 -11.58
C SER A 105 -25.11 -3.47 -10.85
N SER A 106 -24.66 -3.61 -9.60
CA SER A 106 -24.30 -2.51 -8.70
C SER A 106 -23.31 -2.99 -7.65
N LEU A 107 -22.28 -2.19 -7.35
CA LEU A 107 -21.32 -2.45 -6.28
C LEU A 107 -20.93 -1.18 -5.55
N LYS A 108 -21.01 -1.19 -4.23
CA LYS A 108 -20.38 -0.16 -3.41
C LYS A 108 -18.91 -0.50 -3.20
N VAL A 109 -18.01 0.41 -3.56
CA VAL A 109 -16.58 0.35 -3.25
C VAL A 109 -16.33 1.29 -2.07
N SER A 110 -15.75 0.79 -0.97
CA SER A 110 -15.49 1.59 0.24
C SER A 110 -14.03 1.51 0.69
N GLY A 111 -13.57 2.48 1.46
CA GLY A 111 -12.18 2.53 1.94
C GLY A 111 -11.20 3.03 0.90
N VAL A 112 -11.68 3.77 -0.11
CA VAL A 112 -10.84 4.44 -1.11
C VAL A 112 -10.46 5.84 -0.64
N HIS A 113 -9.34 6.37 -1.14
CA HIS A 113 -8.87 7.71 -0.77
C HIS A 113 -9.02 8.72 -1.92
N LEU A 114 -10.20 9.35 -2.05
CA LEU A 114 -10.51 10.29 -3.15
C LEU A 114 -10.33 11.76 -2.76
N CYS A 115 -9.21 12.14 -2.15
CA CYS A 115 -9.01 13.48 -1.60
C CYS A 115 -8.98 14.63 -2.63
N CYS A 116 -8.76 14.36 -3.92
CA CYS A 116 -8.65 15.39 -4.95
C CYS A 116 -9.27 14.96 -6.30
N GLY A 117 -9.45 15.92 -7.21
CA GLY A 117 -10.06 15.68 -8.52
C GLY A 117 -9.31 14.67 -9.38
N LYS A 118 -7.96 14.62 -9.28
CA LYS A 118 -7.16 13.63 -10.02
C LYS A 118 -7.44 12.19 -9.58
N CYS A 119 -7.75 11.97 -8.30
CA CYS A 119 -8.17 10.66 -7.81
C CYS A 119 -9.49 10.24 -8.48
N VAL A 120 -10.45 11.16 -8.55
CA VAL A 120 -11.75 10.91 -9.19
C VAL A 120 -11.58 10.63 -10.68
N SER A 121 -10.76 11.40 -11.39
CA SER A 121 -10.45 11.15 -12.80
C SER A 121 -9.79 9.79 -13.02
N ALA A 122 -8.82 9.42 -12.18
CA ALA A 122 -8.16 8.11 -12.30
C ALA A 122 -9.10 6.94 -11.98
N VAL A 123 -10.05 7.12 -11.05
CA VAL A 123 -11.13 6.15 -10.83
C VAL A 123 -12.04 6.08 -12.05
N ASP A 124 -12.45 7.21 -12.62
CA ASP A 124 -13.27 7.27 -13.82
C ASP A 124 -12.62 6.54 -15.00
N ASP A 125 -11.34 6.80 -15.25
CA ASP A 125 -10.56 6.11 -16.29
C ASP A 125 -10.48 4.59 -16.04
N ALA A 126 -10.19 4.18 -14.80
CA ALA A 126 -10.11 2.77 -14.43
C ALA A 126 -11.45 2.05 -14.59
N VAL A 127 -12.53 2.68 -14.13
CA VAL A 127 -13.88 2.10 -14.10
C VAL A 127 -14.48 2.04 -15.50
N LYS A 128 -14.24 3.03 -16.36
CA LYS A 128 -14.66 3.01 -17.78
C LYS A 128 -13.92 1.96 -18.61
N GLY A 129 -12.71 1.57 -18.20
CA GLY A 129 -11.97 0.47 -18.82
C GLY A 129 -12.57 -0.91 -18.57
N VAL A 130 -13.52 -1.04 -17.64
CA VAL A 130 -14.16 -2.32 -17.28
C VAL A 130 -15.40 -2.54 -18.14
N LYS A 131 -15.42 -3.67 -18.85
CA LYS A 131 -16.55 -4.02 -19.71
C LYS A 131 -17.85 -4.13 -18.92
N GLY A 132 -18.88 -3.47 -19.44
CA GLY A 132 -20.24 -3.54 -18.90
C GLY A 132 -20.55 -2.55 -17.78
N VAL A 133 -19.55 -1.81 -17.30
CA VAL A 133 -19.81 -0.64 -16.45
C VAL A 133 -20.55 0.44 -17.24
N SER A 134 -21.53 1.08 -16.60
CA SER A 134 -22.33 2.17 -17.17
C SER A 134 -22.08 3.51 -16.49
N ALA A 135 -21.89 3.53 -15.17
CA ALA A 135 -21.69 4.76 -14.40
C ALA A 135 -21.03 4.48 -13.05
N HIS A 136 -20.54 5.55 -12.41
CA HIS A 136 -20.11 5.53 -11.01
C HIS A 136 -20.45 6.84 -10.29
N THR A 137 -20.44 6.81 -8.95
CA THR A 137 -20.69 7.98 -8.09
C THR A 137 -19.43 8.49 -7.37
N ALA A 138 -18.23 8.23 -7.92
CA ALA A 138 -16.98 8.70 -7.33
C ALA A 138 -16.93 10.23 -7.30
N GLU A 139 -16.66 10.78 -6.12
CA GLU A 139 -16.63 12.22 -5.88
C GLU A 139 -15.44 12.59 -4.99
N LYS A 140 -15.02 13.85 -5.11
CA LYS A 140 -13.89 14.36 -4.31
C LYS A 140 -14.28 14.41 -2.84
N GLY A 141 -13.42 13.87 -1.99
CA GLY A 141 -13.60 13.82 -0.54
C GLY A 141 -14.37 12.58 -0.06
N SER A 142 -14.91 11.77 -0.99
CA SER A 142 -15.62 10.56 -0.63
C SER A 142 -14.67 9.40 -0.34
N GLU A 143 -14.99 8.64 0.70
CA GLU A 143 -14.28 7.40 1.07
C GLU A 143 -14.91 6.15 0.44
N SER A 144 -15.98 6.35 -0.33
CA SER A 144 -16.70 5.30 -1.03
C SER A 144 -17.45 5.83 -2.23
N PHE A 145 -17.74 4.94 -3.18
CA PHE A 145 -18.58 5.23 -4.34
C PHE A 145 -19.29 3.97 -4.82
N THR A 146 -20.32 4.13 -5.62
CA THR A 146 -21.05 3.03 -6.24
C THR A 146 -20.69 2.96 -7.73
N VAL A 147 -20.52 1.74 -8.26
CA VAL A 147 -20.40 1.46 -9.69
C VAL A 147 -21.63 0.68 -10.12
N THR A 148 -22.24 1.07 -11.24
CA THR A 148 -23.45 0.44 -11.80
C THR A 148 -23.23 0.00 -13.25
N GLY A 149 -23.89 -1.08 -13.66
CA GLY A 149 -23.78 -1.68 -15.00
C GLY A 149 -23.69 -3.21 -14.89
N ASP A 150 -23.64 -3.95 -16.00
CA ASP A 150 -23.46 -5.41 -16.01
C ASP A 150 -21.97 -5.78 -16.08
N PHE A 151 -21.27 -5.75 -14.94
CA PHE A 151 -19.81 -5.95 -14.88
C PHE A 151 -19.41 -7.04 -13.89
N ASN A 152 -18.19 -7.55 -14.01
CA ASN A 152 -17.62 -8.48 -13.04
C ASN A 152 -16.90 -7.72 -11.93
N ALA A 153 -17.22 -8.02 -10.66
CA ALA A 153 -16.64 -7.31 -9.51
C ALA A 153 -15.11 -7.50 -9.40
N LYS A 154 -14.58 -8.67 -9.74
CA LYS A 154 -13.14 -8.93 -9.71
C LYS A 154 -12.40 -8.15 -10.79
N GLU A 155 -12.97 -8.04 -11.98
CA GLU A 155 -12.40 -7.22 -13.07
C GLU A 155 -12.38 -5.74 -12.70
N LEU A 156 -13.43 -5.25 -12.03
CA LEU A 156 -13.47 -3.90 -11.49
C LEU A 156 -12.33 -3.63 -10.49
N PHE A 157 -12.16 -4.49 -9.49
CA PHE A 157 -11.07 -4.31 -8.52
C PHE A 157 -9.69 -4.49 -9.15
N ALA A 158 -9.53 -5.38 -10.13
CA ALA A 158 -8.28 -5.47 -10.89
C ALA A 158 -7.95 -4.16 -11.63
N ALA A 159 -8.96 -3.48 -12.18
CA ALA A 159 -8.77 -2.17 -12.82
C ALA A 159 -8.41 -1.07 -11.79
N LEU A 160 -9.09 -1.04 -10.63
CA LEU A 160 -8.77 -0.11 -9.55
C LEU A 160 -7.35 -0.33 -8.99
N HIS A 161 -6.95 -1.58 -8.78
CA HIS A 161 -5.61 -1.94 -8.33
C HIS A 161 -4.54 -1.49 -9.33
N LYS A 162 -4.77 -1.66 -10.64
CA LYS A 162 -3.88 -1.16 -11.70
C LYS A 162 -3.73 0.36 -11.70
N ALA A 163 -4.76 1.08 -11.26
CA ALA A 163 -4.74 2.53 -11.10
C ALA A 163 -4.19 2.99 -9.73
N GLY A 164 -3.76 2.06 -8.87
CA GLY A 164 -3.13 2.34 -7.58
C GLY A 164 -4.11 2.53 -6.42
N PHE A 165 -5.37 2.09 -6.56
CA PHE A 165 -6.40 2.22 -5.55
C PHE A 165 -6.75 0.86 -4.93
N ALA A 166 -6.80 0.82 -3.60
CA ALA A 166 -7.37 -0.28 -2.85
C ALA A 166 -8.75 0.12 -2.31
N GLY A 167 -9.60 -0.87 -2.04
CA GLY A 167 -10.91 -0.65 -1.44
C GLY A 167 -11.56 -1.98 -1.11
N LYS A 168 -12.80 -1.95 -0.63
CA LYS A 168 -13.61 -3.12 -0.27
C LYS A 168 -14.94 -3.13 -0.99
N ALA A 169 -15.30 -4.30 -1.50
CA ALA A 169 -16.60 -4.60 -2.05
C ALA A 169 -17.65 -4.62 -0.91
N GLY A 170 -18.61 -3.72 -0.99
CA GLY A 170 -19.78 -3.62 -0.12
C GLY A 170 -21.06 -4.00 -0.86
N LYS A 171 -22.13 -4.20 -0.09
CA LYS A 171 -23.49 -4.28 -0.62
C LYS A 171 -24.03 -2.89 -0.95
#